data_AF-A0A1M5I821-F1
#
_entry.id   AF-A0A1M5I821-F1
#
_cell.length_a   1.000
_cell.length_b   1.000
_cell.length_c   1.000
_cell.angle_alpha   90.00
_cell.angle_beta   90.00
_cell.angle_gamma   90.00
#
_symmetry.space_group_name_H-M   'P 1'
#
loop_
_entity.id
_entity.type
_entity.pdbx_description
1 polymer ?
#
loop_
_entity_poly.entity_id
_entity_poly.type
_entity_poly.pdbx_seq_one_letter_code
_entity_poly.pdbx_strand_id
1 'polypeptide(L)'
;MEFIYEVNLEVRINNIEAGILYKFLQMHPQQKHFIQEGKFGYELREFEDKTAFDLILTDEVLNSCLAALEDQESETPLENILKSEFLEKIYNWMSIIDKEESIIEEFRSNFYSIKFKRFEGDLSHFSFKDYWELQPPDHFTLEEEEQKESLLKKIKRYF
;
A
#
# COMPACT_ATOMS: atom_id res chain seq x y z
N MET A 1 -21.32 3.90 9.58
CA MET A 1 -20.37 3.02 8.86
C MET A 1 -19.16 3.88 8.60
N GLU A 2 -18.03 3.56 9.23
CA GLU A 2 -16.77 4.29 9.05
C GLU A 2 -16.24 4.03 7.64
N PHE A 3 -15.89 5.08 6.89
CA PHE A 3 -14.97 4.96 5.77
C PHE A 3 -13.57 5.12 6.36
N ILE A 4 -13.00 4.04 6.87
CA ILE A 4 -11.56 3.96 7.09
C ILE A 4 -10.96 3.84 5.68
N TYR A 5 -10.26 4.88 5.24
CA TYR A 5 -9.53 4.83 3.99
C TYR A 5 -8.33 3.91 4.20
N GLU A 6 -8.41 2.71 3.64
CA GLU A 6 -7.31 1.75 3.60
C GLU A 6 -6.58 1.91 2.27
N VAL A 7 -5.31 2.34 2.32
CA VAL A 7 -4.47 2.48 1.14
C VAL A 7 -3.77 1.15 0.89
N ASN A 8 -4.27 0.42 -0.10
CA ASN A 8 -3.69 -0.84 -0.53
C ASN A 8 -3.11 -0.70 -1.94
N LEU A 9 -1.93 -1.27 -2.18
CA LEU A 9 -1.27 -1.26 -3.49
C LEU A 9 -1.29 -2.66 -4.11
N GLU A 10 -1.90 -2.81 -5.27
CA GLU A 10 -1.83 -4.05 -6.05
C GLU A 10 -0.58 -4.02 -6.93
N VAL A 11 0.34 -4.95 -6.70
CA VAL A 11 1.60 -5.05 -7.43
C VAL A 11 1.74 -6.43 -8.07
N ARG A 12 2.58 -6.49 -9.10
CA ARG A 12 2.95 -7.74 -9.75
C ARG A 12 4.43 -8.02 -9.53
N ILE A 13 4.72 -9.18 -8.95
CA ILE A 13 6.08 -9.68 -8.76
C ILE A 13 6.36 -10.84 -9.71
N ASN A 14 7.60 -11.00 -10.13
CA ASN A 14 7.99 -12.12 -10.99
C ASN A 14 8.23 -13.41 -10.18
N ASN A 15 8.43 -14.52 -10.87
CA ASN A 15 8.67 -15.82 -10.24
C ASN A 15 9.93 -15.89 -9.36
N ILE A 16 10.99 -15.15 -9.70
CA ILE A 16 12.22 -15.09 -8.89
C ILE A 16 11.94 -14.38 -7.57
N GLU A 17 11.30 -13.20 -7.64
CA GLU A 17 10.91 -12.41 -6.46
C GLU A 17 9.96 -13.18 -5.55
N ALA A 18 8.93 -13.80 -6.13
CA ALA A 18 8.01 -14.66 -5.40
C ALA A 18 8.72 -15.85 -4.75
N GLY A 19 9.71 -16.45 -5.44
CA GLY A 19 10.47 -17.59 -4.92
C GLY A 19 11.36 -17.20 -3.73
N ILE A 20 12.03 -16.05 -3.83
CA ILE A 20 12.81 -15.47 -2.72
C ILE A 20 11.88 -15.20 -1.54
N LEU A 21 10.80 -14.45 -1.75
CA LEU A 21 9.86 -14.10 -0.70
C LEU A 21 9.31 -15.34 0.00
N TYR A 22 8.87 -16.33 -0.78
CA TYR A 22 8.33 -17.58 -0.25
C TYR A 22 9.34 -18.32 0.62
N LYS A 23 10.59 -18.46 0.14
CA LYS A 23 11.66 -19.14 0.86
C LYS A 23 11.93 -18.46 2.21
N PHE A 24 12.11 -17.14 2.21
CA PHE A 24 12.43 -16.37 3.43
C PHE A 24 11.26 -16.36 4.43
N LEU A 25 10.02 -16.21 3.96
CA LEU A 25 8.82 -16.33 4.80
C LEU A 25 8.69 -17.72 5.43
N GLN A 26 8.94 -18.78 4.67
CA GLN A 26 8.86 -20.16 5.16
C GLN A 26 9.89 -20.45 6.26
N MET A 27 11.09 -19.89 6.13
CA MET A 27 12.16 -20.00 7.12
C MET A 27 11.93 -19.12 8.36
N HIS A 28 11.12 -18.06 8.24
CA HIS A 28 10.90 -17.11 9.32
C HIS A 28 10.01 -17.68 10.45
N PRO A 29 10.48 -17.70 11.72
CA PRO A 29 9.76 -18.35 12.82
C PRO A 29 8.40 -17.72 13.10
N GLN A 30 8.30 -16.40 12.92
CA GLN A 30 7.10 -15.63 13.18
C GLN A 30 6.25 -15.35 11.93
N GLN A 31 6.83 -15.29 10.73
CA GLN A 31 6.11 -14.79 9.54
C GLN A 31 5.54 -15.92 8.66
N LYS A 32 5.98 -17.16 8.85
CA LYS A 32 5.50 -18.33 8.06
C LYS A 32 3.98 -18.53 8.05
N HIS A 33 3.25 -18.03 9.05
CA HIS A 33 1.79 -18.18 9.12
C HIS A 33 1.07 -17.36 8.03
N PHE A 34 1.66 -16.25 7.58
CA PHE A 34 1.10 -15.46 6.48
C PHE A 34 0.97 -16.24 5.17
N ILE A 35 1.89 -17.19 4.92
CA ILE A 35 1.75 -18.13 3.79
C ILE A 35 0.54 -19.05 4.02
N GLN A 36 0.39 -19.59 5.24
CA GLN A 36 -0.65 -20.57 5.59
C GLN A 36 -2.05 -19.95 5.56
N GLU A 37 -2.16 -18.66 5.87
CA GLU A 37 -3.39 -17.88 5.82
C GLU A 37 -3.75 -17.42 4.40
N GLY A 38 -2.91 -17.72 3.40
CA GLY A 38 -3.15 -17.34 2.01
C GLY A 38 -3.02 -15.84 1.75
N LYS A 39 -2.40 -15.08 2.65
CA LYS A 39 -2.22 -13.61 2.54
C LYS A 39 -1.36 -13.22 1.34
N PHE A 40 -0.52 -14.15 0.90
CA PHE A 40 0.30 -14.01 -0.28
C PHE A 40 -0.33 -14.62 -1.54
N GLY A 41 -1.45 -15.36 -1.46
CA GLY A 41 -2.17 -15.79 -2.66
C GLY A 41 -1.45 -16.81 -3.57
N TYR A 42 -0.36 -17.43 -3.12
CA TYR A 42 0.34 -18.47 -3.87
C TYR A 42 0.57 -19.74 -3.04
N GLU A 43 0.17 -20.90 -3.58
CA GLU A 43 0.57 -22.22 -3.10
C GLU A 43 1.83 -22.69 -3.85
N LEU A 44 2.70 -23.48 -3.21
CA LEU A 44 3.98 -24.02 -3.75
C LEU A 44 3.85 -24.63 -5.16
N ARG A 45 2.66 -25.13 -5.53
CA ARG A 45 2.35 -25.74 -6.83
C ARG A 45 2.24 -24.74 -7.98
N GLU A 46 2.10 -23.45 -7.69
CA GLU A 46 1.87 -22.42 -8.71
C GLU A 46 3.17 -21.92 -9.36
N PHE A 47 4.33 -22.22 -8.78
CA PHE A 47 5.65 -21.79 -9.28
C PHE A 47 6.09 -22.52 -10.56
N GLU A 48 5.52 -23.69 -10.86
CA GLU A 48 5.85 -24.43 -12.09
C GLU A 48 5.17 -23.83 -13.33
N ASP A 49 4.00 -23.19 -13.17
CA ASP A 49 3.16 -22.72 -14.27
C ASP A 49 3.04 -21.19 -14.38
N LYS A 50 3.32 -20.43 -13.32
CA LYS A 50 3.17 -18.96 -13.32
C LYS A 50 4.51 -18.22 -13.46
N THR A 51 4.53 -17.24 -14.35
CA THR A 51 5.69 -16.33 -14.56
C THR A 51 5.63 -15.07 -13.71
N ALA A 52 4.44 -14.72 -13.21
CA ALA A 52 4.19 -13.55 -12.39
C ALA A 52 3.06 -13.83 -11.39
N PHE A 53 3.10 -13.09 -10.30
CA PHE A 53 2.20 -13.23 -9.16
C PHE A 53 1.68 -11.86 -8.76
N ASP A 54 0.37 -11.76 -8.58
CA ASP A 54 -0.28 -10.54 -8.12
C ASP A 54 -0.32 -10.54 -6.59
N LEU A 55 0.08 -9.43 -5.98
CA LEU A 55 0.17 -9.25 -4.53
C LEU A 55 -0.54 -7.96 -4.14
N ILE A 56 -1.43 -8.05 -3.16
CA ILE A 56 -2.04 -6.87 -2.54
C ILE A 56 -1.19 -6.51 -1.33
N LEU A 57 -0.50 -5.38 -1.43
CA LEU A 57 0.31 -4.82 -0.36
C LEU A 57 -0.58 -4.03 0.59
N THR A 58 -0.92 -4.67 1.70
CA THR A 58 -1.39 -4.02 2.92
C THR A 58 -0.20 -3.75 3.85
N ASP A 59 -0.38 -2.92 4.87
CA ASP A 59 0.63 -2.73 5.93
C ASP A 59 1.11 -4.04 6.54
N GLU A 60 0.17 -4.96 6.78
CA GLU A 60 0.45 -6.26 7.37
C GLU A 60 1.35 -7.11 6.47
N VAL A 61 1.03 -7.14 5.16
CA VAL A 61 1.79 -7.87 4.14
C VAL A 61 3.18 -7.26 3.96
N LEU A 62 3.27 -5.93 3.90
CA LEU A 62 4.55 -5.20 3.77
C LEU A 62 5.48 -5.47 4.95
N ASN A 63 4.98 -5.33 6.17
CA ASN A 63 5.75 -5.60 7.38
C ASN A 63 6.23 -7.05 7.44
N SER A 64 5.39 -8.00 7.00
CA SER A 64 5.76 -9.41 6.90
C SER A 64 6.87 -9.65 5.88
N CYS A 65 6.77 -9.03 4.69
CA CYS A 65 7.82 -9.08 3.66
C CYS A 65 9.15 -8.55 4.17
N LEU A 66 9.15 -7.37 4.79
CA LEU A 66 10.38 -6.75 5.33
C LEU A 66 11.00 -7.63 6.41
N ALA A 67 10.23 -8.04 7.41
CA ALA A 67 10.74 -8.89 8.49
C ALA A 67 11.34 -10.19 7.93
N ALA A 68 10.67 -10.84 6.98
CA ALA A 68 11.17 -12.07 6.37
C ALA A 68 12.49 -11.86 5.60
N LEU A 69 12.59 -10.77 4.84
CA LEU A 69 13.73 -10.50 3.96
C LEU A 69 14.89 -9.85 4.70
N GLU A 70 14.67 -9.05 5.74
CA GLU A 70 15.75 -8.33 6.45
C GLU A 70 16.40 -9.17 7.55
N ASP A 71 15.63 -9.96 8.27
CA ASP A 71 16.11 -10.69 9.45
C ASP A 71 17.05 -11.86 9.12
N GLN A 72 17.22 -12.19 7.85
CA GLN A 72 17.93 -13.38 7.39
C GLN A 72 18.86 -13.07 6.21
N GLU A 73 20.12 -13.49 6.28
CA GLU A 73 21.03 -13.51 5.13
C GLU A 73 20.95 -14.85 4.39
N SER A 74 21.07 -14.81 3.06
CA SER A 74 21.29 -16.03 2.29
C SER A 74 22.75 -16.49 2.40
N GLU A 75 22.94 -17.80 2.36
CA GLU A 75 24.24 -18.45 2.22
C GLU A 75 24.94 -18.12 0.88
N THR A 76 24.20 -17.66 -0.13
CA THR A 76 24.74 -17.39 -1.47
C THR A 76 24.81 -15.89 -1.79
N PRO A 77 25.95 -15.38 -2.30
CA PRO A 77 26.09 -13.97 -2.66
C PRO A 77 25.08 -13.50 -3.71
N LEU A 78 24.74 -14.36 -4.67
CA LEU A 78 23.78 -14.03 -5.74
C LEU A 78 22.37 -13.81 -5.18
N GLU A 79 21.92 -14.66 -4.26
CA GLU A 79 20.61 -14.53 -3.64
C GLU A 79 20.54 -13.28 -2.76
N ASN A 80 21.62 -12.90 -2.07
CA ASN A 80 21.68 -11.64 -1.34
C ASN A 80 21.54 -10.42 -2.25
N ILE A 81 22.11 -10.45 -3.46
CA ILE A 81 21.92 -9.37 -4.46
C ILE A 81 20.46 -9.29 -4.87
N LEU A 82 19.85 -10.41 -5.28
CA LEU A 82 18.45 -10.45 -5.70
C LEU A 82 17.49 -10.04 -4.58
N LYS A 83 17.79 -10.44 -3.33
CA LYS A 83 17.06 -10.02 -2.13
C LYS A 83 17.14 -8.51 -1.93
N SER A 84 18.33 -7.92 -2.09
CA SER A 84 18.54 -6.48 -1.98
C SER A 84 17.76 -5.70 -3.03
N GLU A 85 17.81 -6.15 -4.30
CA GLU A 85 17.04 -5.53 -5.40
C GLU A 85 15.53 -5.62 -5.14
N PHE A 86 15.06 -6.73 -4.56
CA PHE A 86 13.65 -6.88 -4.22
C PHE A 86 13.23 -6.03 -3.02
N LEU A 87 14.08 -5.91 -1.99
CA LEU A 87 13.88 -4.99 -0.86
C LEU A 87 13.76 -3.54 -1.33
N GLU A 88 14.61 -3.09 -2.26
CA GLU A 88 14.49 -1.74 -2.83
C GLU A 88 13.13 -1.50 -3.50
N LYS A 89 12.56 -2.51 -4.18
CA LYS A 89 11.20 -2.42 -4.74
C LYS A 89 10.14 -2.29 -3.65
N ILE A 90 10.25 -3.09 -2.59
CA ILE A 90 9.33 -3.02 -1.44
C ILE A 90 9.37 -1.64 -0.80
N TYR A 91 10.56 -1.08 -0.58
CA TYR A 91 10.72 0.28 -0.05
C TYR A 91 10.11 1.35 -0.95
N ASN A 92 10.25 1.21 -2.27
CA ASN A 92 9.60 2.11 -3.22
C ASN A 92 8.06 2.02 -3.13
N TRP A 93 7.51 0.81 -2.97
CA TRP A 93 6.07 0.63 -2.78
C TRP A 93 5.56 1.22 -1.47
N MET A 94 6.29 1.05 -0.36
CA MET A 94 5.97 1.70 0.91
C MET A 94 5.93 3.21 0.76
N SER A 95 6.93 3.81 0.11
CA SER A 95 6.95 5.25 -0.11
C SER A 95 5.76 5.76 -0.92
N ILE A 96 5.21 4.95 -1.83
CA ILE A 96 4.00 5.28 -2.57
C ILE A 96 2.78 5.29 -1.63
N ILE A 97 2.64 4.26 -0.78
CA ILE A 97 1.56 4.17 0.20
C ILE A 97 1.64 5.34 1.19
N ASP A 98 2.82 5.59 1.77
CA ASP A 98 3.06 6.71 2.68
C ASP A 98 2.67 8.07 2.05
N LYS A 99 2.99 8.28 0.76
CA LYS A 99 2.62 9.50 0.04
C LYS A 99 1.10 9.63 -0.09
N GLU A 100 0.40 8.54 -0.43
CA GLU A 100 -1.06 8.54 -0.56
C GLU A 100 -1.75 8.74 0.80
N GLU A 101 -1.26 8.11 1.87
CA GLU A 101 -1.77 8.31 3.22
C GLU A 101 -1.59 9.74 3.71
N SER A 102 -0.41 10.33 3.48
CA SER A 102 -0.12 11.72 3.81
C SER A 102 -1.09 12.68 3.13
N ILE A 103 -1.36 12.44 1.84
CA ILE A 103 -2.34 13.22 1.06
C ILE A 103 -3.75 13.09 1.67
N ILE A 104 -4.18 11.87 2.04
CA ILE A 104 -5.50 11.65 2.67
C ILE A 104 -5.59 12.39 4.00
N GLU A 105 -4.53 12.37 4.81
CA GLU A 105 -4.50 13.07 6.09
C GLU A 105 -4.54 14.59 5.91
N GLU A 106 -3.93 15.12 4.84
CA GLU A 106 -4.03 16.54 4.48
C GLU A 106 -5.49 16.92 4.16
N PHE A 107 -6.19 16.12 3.34
CA PHE A 107 -7.61 16.33 3.06
C PHE A 107 -8.47 16.27 4.32
N ARG A 108 -8.20 15.29 5.19
CA ARG A 108 -8.89 15.13 6.46
C ARG A 108 -8.67 16.31 7.40
N SER A 109 -7.43 16.77 7.51
CA SER A 109 -7.06 17.94 8.31
C SER A 109 -7.74 19.20 7.79
N ASN A 110 -7.75 19.39 6.47
CA ASN A 110 -8.44 20.50 5.81
C ASN A 110 -9.95 20.47 6.04
N PHE A 111 -10.59 19.30 5.94
CA PHE A 111 -12.01 19.11 6.24
C PHE A 111 -12.37 19.60 7.65
N TYR A 112 -11.68 19.09 8.67
CA TYR A 112 -11.98 19.46 10.05
C TYR A 112 -11.68 20.94 10.34
N SER A 113 -10.63 21.51 9.71
CA SER A 113 -10.34 22.95 9.80
C SER A 113 -11.46 23.81 9.21
N ILE A 114 -12.03 23.42 8.06
CA ILE A 114 -13.15 24.14 7.43
C ILE A 114 -14.41 24.05 8.31
N LYS A 115 -14.75 22.85 8.80
CA LYS A 115 -15.89 22.66 9.70
C LYS A 115 -15.78 23.50 10.97
N PHE A 116 -14.59 23.50 11.59
CA PHE A 116 -14.32 24.31 12.77
C PHE A 116 -14.54 25.80 12.50
N LYS A 117 -14.05 26.32 11.36
CA LYS A 117 -14.23 27.73 10.96
C LYS A 117 -15.70 28.09 10.69
N ARG A 118 -16.50 27.15 10.18
CA ARG A 118 -17.93 27.38 9.86
C ARG A 118 -18.85 27.24 11.07
N PHE A 119 -18.32 26.92 12.26
CA PHE A 119 -19.12 26.60 13.46
C PHE A 119 -20.18 25.52 13.20
N GLU A 120 -19.93 24.63 12.24
CA GLU A 120 -20.80 23.48 11.95
C GLU A 120 -20.54 22.44 13.04
N GLY A 121 -21.31 22.52 14.13
CA GLY A 121 -21.19 21.67 15.32
C GLY A 121 -21.65 20.22 15.14
N ASP A 122 -21.68 19.71 13.92
CA ASP A 122 -22.08 18.33 13.66
C ASP A 122 -20.85 17.43 13.66
N LEU A 123 -20.91 16.33 14.43
CA LEU A 123 -19.86 15.30 14.59
C LEU A 123 -19.73 14.42 13.34
N SER A 124 -19.97 14.96 12.15
CA SER A 124 -19.83 14.17 10.93
C SER A 124 -18.35 13.86 10.72
N HIS A 125 -18.06 12.57 10.55
CA HIS A 125 -16.72 12.09 10.24
C HIS A 125 -16.31 12.53 8.84
N PHE A 126 -14.99 12.55 8.59
CA PHE A 126 -14.46 12.82 7.27
C PHE A 126 -14.94 11.77 6.24
N SER A 127 -15.45 12.26 5.12
CA SER A 127 -15.56 11.51 3.87
C SER A 127 -15.17 12.43 2.71
N PHE A 128 -14.60 11.87 1.64
CA PHE A 128 -14.28 12.67 0.45
C PHE A 128 -15.50 13.36 -0.15
N LYS A 129 -16.68 12.73 -0.06
CA LYS A 129 -17.93 13.31 -0.51
C LYS A 129 -18.27 14.58 0.29
N ASP A 130 -18.27 14.49 1.62
CA ASP A 130 -18.59 15.63 2.48
C ASP A 130 -17.53 16.72 2.37
N TYR A 131 -16.27 16.34 2.20
CA TYR A 131 -15.20 17.29 1.92
C TYR A 131 -15.46 18.06 0.62
N TRP A 132 -15.88 17.38 -0.45
CA TRP A 132 -16.16 17.99 -1.75
C TRP A 132 -17.33 18.98 -1.69
N GLU A 133 -18.39 18.64 -0.96
CA GLU A 133 -19.56 19.51 -0.76
C GLU A 133 -19.22 20.78 0.04
N LEU A 134 -18.16 20.76 0.84
CA LEU A 134 -17.71 21.91 1.64
C LEU A 134 -16.74 22.84 0.91
N GLN A 135 -16.09 22.41 -0.18
CA GLN A 135 -15.13 23.25 -0.90
C GLN A 135 -15.81 24.38 -1.68
N PRO A 136 -15.29 25.62 -1.63
CA PRO A 136 -15.73 26.67 -2.56
C PRO A 136 -15.31 26.32 -4.00
N PRO A 137 -16.03 26.80 -5.03
CA PRO A 137 -15.83 26.42 -6.44
C PRO A 137 -14.40 26.61 -6.98
N ASP A 138 -13.61 27.50 -6.37
CA ASP A 138 -12.32 27.97 -6.91
C ASP A 138 -11.09 27.30 -6.29
N HIS A 139 -11.22 26.30 -5.41
CA HIS A 139 -10.08 25.73 -4.68
C HIS A 139 -9.29 24.63 -5.44
N PHE A 140 -9.69 24.30 -6.67
CA PHE A 140 -9.08 23.21 -7.45
C PHE A 140 -7.89 23.68 -8.30
N THR A 141 -6.81 24.09 -7.65
CA THR A 141 -5.47 24.08 -8.26
C THR A 141 -4.50 23.38 -7.33
N LEU A 142 -4.75 22.10 -7.06
CA LEU A 142 -3.68 21.16 -6.72
C LEU A 142 -3.02 20.80 -8.04
N GLU A 143 -1.77 21.25 -8.23
CA GLU A 143 -0.97 20.98 -9.42
C GLU A 143 -1.07 19.49 -9.78
N GLU A 144 -1.43 19.21 -11.04
CA GLU A 144 -1.43 17.87 -11.59
C GLU A 144 0.02 17.38 -11.67
N GLU A 145 0.62 16.98 -10.55
CA GLU A 145 1.73 16.03 -10.63
C GLU A 145 1.17 14.78 -11.32
N GLU A 146 1.82 14.37 -12.41
CA GLU A 146 1.47 13.22 -13.24
C GLU A 146 1.54 11.89 -12.44
N GLN A 147 0.70 11.70 -11.42
CA GLN A 147 0.58 10.43 -10.73
C GLN A 147 -0.37 9.56 -11.54
N LYS A 148 0.21 8.70 -12.38
CA LYS A 148 -0.54 7.82 -13.28
C LYS A 148 -1.48 6.85 -12.53
N GLU A 149 -1.32 6.64 -11.23
CA GLU A 149 -2.05 5.61 -10.47
C GLU A 149 -2.52 6.05 -9.06
N SER A 150 -2.69 7.35 -8.79
CA SER A 150 -3.09 7.85 -7.46
C SER A 150 -4.58 7.60 -7.13
N LEU A 151 -4.87 7.35 -5.85
CA LEU A 151 -6.22 7.22 -5.30
C LEU A 151 -7.01 8.53 -5.50
N LEU A 152 -6.33 9.69 -5.46
CA LEU A 152 -6.87 11.00 -5.83
C LEU A 152 -7.48 11.03 -7.23
N LYS A 153 -6.78 10.43 -8.19
CA LYS A 153 -7.23 10.39 -9.59
C LYS A 153 -8.48 9.53 -9.74
N LYS A 154 -8.62 8.49 -8.92
CA LYS A 154 -9.84 7.67 -8.85
C LYS A 154 -10.98 8.47 -8.22
N ILE A 155 -10.76 9.15 -7.10
CA ILE A 155 -11.78 9.95 -6.41
C ILE A 155 -12.32 11.07 -7.32
N LYS A 156 -11.44 11.83 -7.99
CA LYS A 156 -11.82 12.89 -8.97
C LYS A 156 -12.65 12.39 -10.16
N ARG A 157 -12.64 11.09 -10.48
CA ARG A 157 -13.48 10.55 -11.56
C ARG A 157 -14.95 10.34 -11.14
N TYR A 158 -15.21 10.24 -9.84
CA TYR A 158 -16.53 9.92 -9.30
C TYR A 158 -17.25 11.13 -8.68
N PHE A 159 -16.55 12.24 -8.45
CA PHE A 159 -17.05 13.49 -7.85
C PHE A 159 -16.57 14.71 -8.66
#